data_AF-A0A1V5CQE9-F1
#
_entry.id   AF-A0A1V5CQE9-F1
#
_cell.length_a   1.000
_cell.length_b   1.000
_cell.length_c   1.000
_cell.angle_alpha   90.00
_cell.angle_beta   90.00
_cell.angle_gamma   90.00
#
_symmetry.space_group_name_H-M   'P 1'
#
loop_
_entity.id
_entity.type
_entity.pdbx_description
1 polymer ?
#
loop_
_entity_poly.entity_id
_entity_poly.type
_entity_poly.pdbx_seq_one_letter_code
_entity_poly.pdbx_strand_id
1 'polypeptide(L)'
;MKETIINDIERINVIILILGSIILLLITREFKYIFSFAVASSIMTLNFRFLKKIIEGGFTQSKVQKKDLLIKLPLKFLVLVGLVVLVVVFGDIDVVCFLIGLSTVFISIVVNQIQVALTPVAKRRQN
;
A
#
# COMPACT_ATOMS: atom_id res chain seq x y z
N MET A 1 11.52 -17.06 -1.91
CA MET A 1 11.18 -16.66 -0.52
C MET A 1 10.83 -15.18 -0.34
N LYS A 2 11.24 -14.24 -1.21
CA LYS A 2 10.83 -12.81 -1.09
C LYS A 2 9.43 -12.50 -1.62
N GLU A 3 8.92 -13.29 -2.58
CA GLU A 3 7.62 -13.04 -3.22
C GLU A 3 6.41 -13.24 -2.29
N THR A 4 6.52 -14.14 -1.31
CA THR A 4 5.44 -14.41 -0.34
C THR A 4 5.19 -13.22 0.59
N ILE A 5 6.27 -12.60 1.09
CA ILE A 5 6.17 -11.47 2.05
C ILE A 5 5.43 -10.28 1.44
N ILE A 6 5.68 -9.98 0.16
CA ILE A 6 5.06 -8.82 -0.49
C ILE A 6 3.60 -9.10 -0.86
N ASN A 7 3.28 -10.35 -1.24
CA ASN A 7 1.90 -10.76 -1.49
C ASN A 7 1.06 -10.76 -0.19
N ASP A 8 1.68 -11.11 0.94
CA ASP A 8 1.04 -11.06 2.25
C ASP A 8 0.74 -9.61 2.66
N ILE A 9 1.66 -8.66 2.43
CA ILE A 9 1.42 -7.22 2.65
C ILE A 9 0.23 -6.72 1.81
N GLU A 10 0.17 -7.09 0.52
CA GLU A 10 -0.93 -6.68 -0.36
C GLU A 10 -2.28 -7.18 0.16
N ARG A 11 -2.33 -8.45 0.57
CA ARG A 11 -3.55 -9.07 1.11
C ARG A 11 -3.98 -8.44 2.43
N ILE A 12 -3.03 -8.14 3.31
CA ILE A 12 -3.28 -7.44 4.59
C ILE A 12 -3.84 -6.04 4.33
N ASN A 13 -3.26 -5.29 3.38
CA ASN A 13 -3.73 -3.94 3.08
C ASN A 13 -5.16 -3.94 2.51
N VAL A 14 -5.50 -4.94 1.69
CA VAL A 14 -6.87 -5.14 1.18
C VAL A 14 -7.83 -5.50 2.31
N ILE A 15 -7.41 -6.34 3.26
CA ILE A 15 -8.22 -6.69 4.44
C ILE A 15 -8.46 -5.45 5.30
N ILE A 16 -7.42 -4.63 5.54
CA ILE A 16 -7.53 -3.37 6.29
C ILE A 16 -8.43 -2.37 5.55
N LEU A 17 -8.36 -2.32 4.22
CA LEU A 17 -9.25 -1.49 3.40
C LEU A 17 -10.72 -1.89 3.59
N ILE A 18 -11.03 -3.19 3.53
CA ILE A 18 -12.40 -3.68 3.71
C ILE A 18 -12.88 -3.44 5.15
N LEU A 19 -12.09 -3.83 6.15
CA LEU A 19 -12.43 -3.66 7.57
C LEU A 19 -12.56 -2.18 7.95
N GLY A 20 -11.60 -1.35 7.55
CA GLY A 20 -11.61 0.09 7.79
C GLY A 20 -12.83 0.76 7.16
N SER A 21 -13.20 0.37 5.93
CA SER A 21 -14.41 0.90 5.27
C SER A 21 -15.69 0.51 6.00
N ILE A 22 -15.80 -0.73 6.50
CA ILE A 22 -16.95 -1.21 7.27
C ILE A 22 -17.06 -0.47 8.62
N ILE A 23 -15.93 -0.30 9.32
CA ILE A 23 -15.88 0.43 10.59
C ILE A 23 -16.28 1.90 10.39
N LEU A 24 -15.74 2.56 9.36
CA LEU A 24 -16.11 3.94 9.03
C LEU A 24 -17.59 4.07 8.66
N LEU A 25 -18.15 3.13 7.91
CA LEU A 25 -19.58 3.09 7.58
C LEU A 25 -20.45 2.99 8.83
N LEU A 26 -20.05 2.17 9.80
CA LEU A 26 -20.79 1.99 11.06
C LEU A 26 -20.75 3.24 11.95
N ILE A 27 -19.62 3.96 11.98
CA ILE A 27 -19.43 5.14 12.84
C ILE A 27 -20.05 6.39 12.21
N THR A 28 -19.70 6.68 10.95
CA THR A 28 -20.02 7.97 10.33
C THR A 28 -21.34 7.96 9.57
N ARG A 29 -21.82 6.78 9.10
CA ARG A 29 -23.00 6.61 8.21
C ARG A 29 -23.02 7.48 6.95
N GLU A 30 -21.97 8.23 6.68
CA GLU A 30 -21.89 9.19 5.60
C GLU A 30 -20.93 8.68 4.52
N PHE A 31 -21.44 8.65 3.28
CA PHE A 31 -20.71 8.12 2.12
C PHE A 31 -19.41 8.86 1.83
N LYS A 32 -19.33 10.16 2.17
CA LYS A 32 -18.15 11.01 1.95
C LYS A 32 -16.91 10.47 2.66
N TYR A 33 -17.02 10.04 3.92
CA TYR A 33 -15.88 9.55 4.70
C TYR A 33 -15.39 8.19 4.20
N ILE A 34 -16.31 7.31 3.81
CA ILE A 34 -15.98 6.00 3.23
C ILE A 34 -15.28 6.19 1.89
N PHE A 35 -15.81 7.07 1.03
CA PHE A 35 -15.20 7.37 -0.26
C PHE A 35 -13.78 7.92 -0.08
N SER A 36 -13.60 8.88 0.83
CA SER A 36 -12.30 9.47 1.17
C SER A 36 -11.28 8.41 1.61
N PHE A 37 -11.68 7.52 2.54
CA PHE A 37 -10.85 6.44 3.05
C PHE A 37 -10.53 5.38 1.99
N ALA A 38 -11.53 4.97 1.20
CA ALA A 38 -11.40 3.95 0.17
C ALA A 38 -10.49 4.42 -0.97
N VAL A 39 -10.62 5.68 -1.40
CA VAL A 39 -9.74 6.26 -2.43
C VAL A 39 -8.31 6.32 -1.93
N ALA A 40 -8.06 6.83 -0.72
CA ALA A 40 -6.73 6.85 -0.12
C ALA A 40 -6.11 5.45 -0.01
N SER A 41 -6.86 4.48 0.52
CA SER A 41 -6.38 3.11 0.69
C SER A 41 -6.12 2.40 -0.65
N SER A 42 -6.91 2.73 -1.68
CA SER A 42 -6.72 2.20 -3.04
C SER A 42 -5.47 2.77 -3.71
N ILE A 43 -5.26 4.09 -3.60
CA ILE A 43 -4.02 4.77 -4.05
C ILE A 43 -2.81 4.09 -3.42
N MET A 44 -2.90 3.82 -2.13
CA MET A 44 -1.80 3.25 -1.38
C MET A 44 -1.55 1.77 -1.71
N THR A 45 -2.60 0.99 -1.98
CA THR A 45 -2.48 -0.39 -2.49
C THR A 45 -1.79 -0.41 -3.86
N LEU A 46 -2.17 0.49 -4.77
CA LEU A 46 -1.51 0.64 -6.06
C LEU A 46 -0.04 1.03 -5.90
N ASN A 47 0.28 1.95 -4.98
CA ASN A 47 1.65 2.33 -4.66
C ASN A 47 2.50 1.10 -4.30
N PHE A 48 2.00 0.23 -3.42
CA PHE A 48 2.69 -0.99 -3.03
C PHE A 48 2.88 -1.98 -4.18
N ARG A 49 1.84 -2.19 -5.02
CA ARG A 49 1.97 -3.05 -6.21
C ARG A 49 3.04 -2.54 -7.17
N PHE A 50 3.19 -1.21 -7.28
CA PHE A 50 4.28 -0.64 -8.07
C PHE A 50 5.63 -0.83 -7.40
N LEU A 51 5.74 -0.61 -6.09
CA LEU A 51 6.97 -0.85 -5.34
C LEU A 51 7.42 -2.30 -5.51
N LYS A 52 6.48 -3.25 -5.40
CA LYS A 52 6.70 -4.69 -5.66
C LYS A 52 7.31 -4.92 -7.03
N LYS A 53 6.68 -4.42 -8.10
CA LYS A 53 7.19 -4.57 -9.48
C LYS A 53 8.57 -3.95 -9.68
N ILE A 54 8.87 -2.83 -9.01
CA ILE A 54 10.18 -2.17 -9.09
C ILE A 54 11.25 -3.00 -8.38
N ILE A 55 10.94 -3.53 -7.18
CA ILE A 55 11.85 -4.36 -6.40
C ILE A 55 12.11 -5.69 -7.12
N GLU A 56 11.07 -6.35 -7.61
CA GLU A 56 11.18 -7.60 -8.38
C GLU A 56 11.95 -7.38 -9.68
N GLY A 57 11.62 -6.34 -10.45
CA GLY A 57 12.35 -6.01 -11.68
C GLY A 57 13.81 -5.65 -11.43
N GLY A 58 14.10 -4.87 -10.38
CA GLY A 58 15.44 -4.37 -10.07
C GLY A 58 16.39 -5.38 -9.43
N PHE A 59 15.88 -6.35 -8.66
CA PHE A 59 16.71 -7.41 -8.03
C PHE A 59 16.82 -8.69 -8.87
N THR A 60 15.86 -8.98 -9.76
CA THR A 60 15.83 -10.27 -10.49
C THR A 60 16.52 -10.19 -11.85
N GLN A 61 16.58 -9.01 -12.47
CA GLN A 61 17.31 -8.83 -13.73
C GLN A 61 18.73 -8.32 -13.48
N SER A 62 19.71 -9.21 -13.67
CA SER A 62 21.16 -8.95 -13.66
C SER A 62 21.61 -7.74 -14.52
N LYS A 63 20.76 -7.28 -15.45
CA LYS A 63 21.06 -6.24 -16.45
C LYS A 63 20.19 -4.98 -16.35
N VAL A 64 19.57 -4.68 -15.20
CA VAL A 64 18.84 -3.41 -15.02
C VAL A 64 19.82 -2.28 -14.85
N GLN A 65 19.80 -1.33 -15.80
CA GLN A 65 20.59 -0.12 -15.69
C GLN A 65 20.09 0.69 -14.49
N LYS A 66 20.94 0.95 -13.49
CA LYS A 66 20.61 1.73 -12.29
C LYS A 66 19.93 3.07 -12.61
N LYS A 67 20.23 3.65 -13.78
CA LYS A 67 19.60 4.86 -14.33
C LYS A 67 18.09 4.73 -14.56
N ASP A 68 17.62 3.57 -15.01
CA ASP A 68 16.21 3.34 -15.32
C ASP A 68 15.36 3.24 -14.04
N LEU A 69 15.91 2.63 -12.98
CA LEU A 69 15.31 2.66 -11.63
C LEU A 69 15.28 4.08 -11.04
N LEU A 70 16.37 4.83 -11.21
CA LEU A 70 16.51 6.21 -10.71
C LEU A 70 15.53 7.19 -11.37
N ILE A 71 15.05 6.91 -12.58
CA ILE A 71 14.08 7.76 -13.29
C ILE A 71 12.65 7.28 -13.03
N LYS A 72 12.40 5.96 -13.09
CA LYS A 72 11.05 5.39 -12.89
C LYS A 72 10.49 5.65 -11.50
N LEU A 73 11.34 5.67 -10.48
CA LEU A 73 10.94 5.84 -9.09
C LEU A 73 10.42 7.26 -8.79
N PRO A 74 11.18 8.36 -9.04
CA PRO A 74 10.66 9.71 -8.82
C PRO A 74 9.50 10.04 -9.75
N LEU A 75 9.51 9.57 -11.00
CA LEU A 75 8.39 9.81 -11.93
C LEU A 75 7.08 9.21 -11.41
N LYS A 76 7.11 7.98 -10.90
CA LYS A 76 5.92 7.33 -10.32
C LYS A 76 5.51 7.97 -9.00
N PHE A 77 6.47 8.44 -8.21
CA PHE A 77 6.16 9.21 -7.00
C PHE A 77 5.46 10.52 -7.35
N LEU A 78 5.88 11.19 -8.42
CA LEU A 78 5.25 12.41 -8.94
C LEU A 78 3.82 12.14 -9.40
N VAL A 79 3.58 11.01 -10.08
CA VAL A 79 2.22 10.57 -10.43
C VAL A 79 1.37 10.33 -9.19
N LEU A 80 1.92 9.68 -8.16
CA LEU A 80 1.21 9.45 -6.90
C LEU A 80 0.84 10.77 -6.22
N VAL A 81 1.80 11.69 -6.08
CA VAL A 81 1.59 13.02 -5.50
C VAL A 81 0.56 13.79 -6.31
N GLY A 82 0.65 13.77 -7.64
CA GLY A 82 -0.33 14.40 -8.52
C GLY A 82 -1.74 13.84 -8.33
N LEU A 83 -1.87 12.52 -8.17
CA LEU A 83 -3.15 11.85 -7.96
C LEU A 83 -3.71 12.18 -6.56
N VAL A 84 -2.87 12.22 -5.53
CA VAL A 84 -3.26 12.68 -4.19
C VAL A 84 -3.73 14.12 -4.20
N VAL A 85 -2.97 15.03 -4.82
CA VAL A 85 -3.34 16.45 -4.93
C VAL A 85 -4.63 16.61 -5.72
N LEU A 86 -4.81 15.89 -6.82
CA LEU A 86 -6.03 15.93 -7.61
C LEU A 86 -7.25 15.49 -6.78
N VAL A 87 -7.11 14.41 -6.02
CA VAL A 87 -8.20 13.92 -5.16
C VAL A 87 -8.46 14.88 -4.00
N VAL A 88 -7.46 15.49 -3.39
CA VAL A 88 -7.63 16.44 -2.26
C VAL A 88 -8.21 17.79 -2.71
N VAL A 89 -7.83 18.28 -3.89
CA VAL A 89 -8.27 19.59 -4.38
C VAL A 89 -9.63 19.50 -5.08
N PHE A 90 -9.88 18.44 -5.85
CA PHE A 90 -11.11 18.31 -6.65
C PHE A 90 -12.10 17.30 -6.08
N GLY A 91 -11.64 16.35 -5.27
CA GLY A 91 -12.53 15.46 -4.54
C GLY A 91 -13.10 16.22 -3.36
N ASP A 92 -14.42 16.23 -3.24
CA ASP A 92 -15.10 16.67 -2.02
C ASP A 92 -14.90 15.62 -0.91
N ILE A 93 -13.65 15.45 -0.48
CA ILE A 93 -13.22 14.42 0.46
C ILE A 93 -12.88 15.01 1.82
N ASP A 94 -13.10 14.19 2.84
CA ASP A 94 -12.66 14.49 4.19
C ASP A 94 -11.18 14.18 4.34
N VAL A 95 -10.39 15.22 4.61
CA VAL A 95 -8.92 15.13 4.70
C VAL A 95 -8.50 14.20 5.83
N VAL A 96 -9.23 14.16 6.94
CA VAL A 96 -8.90 13.31 8.10
C VAL A 96 -9.03 11.83 7.72
N CYS A 97 -10.16 11.44 7.14
CA CYS A 97 -10.39 10.06 6.70
C CYS A 97 -9.46 9.65 5.54
N PHE A 98 -9.13 10.59 4.66
CA PHE A 98 -8.14 10.38 3.62
C PHE A 98 -6.73 10.11 4.22
N LEU A 99 -6.31 10.87 5.22
CA LEU A 99 -5.05 10.65 5.94
C LEU A 99 -5.03 9.31 6.67
N ILE A 100 -6.14 8.93 7.31
CA ILE A 100 -6.29 7.60 7.93
C ILE A 100 -6.13 6.51 6.86
N GLY A 101 -6.76 6.66 5.71
CA GLY A 101 -6.60 5.74 4.58
C GLY A 101 -5.16 5.65 4.06
N LEU A 102 -4.41 6.76 4.04
CA LEU A 102 -2.99 6.74 3.68
C LEU A 102 -2.14 6.01 4.73
N SER A 103 -2.48 6.16 6.01
CA SER A 103 -1.76 5.53 7.13
C SER A 103 -1.93 4.00 7.21
N THR A 104 -2.92 3.44 6.50
CA THR A 104 -3.16 1.97 6.45
C THR A 104 -1.93 1.18 6.01
N VAL A 105 -1.04 1.80 5.26
CA VAL A 105 0.22 1.19 4.87
C VAL A 105 1.19 1.02 6.01
N PHE A 106 1.26 1.99 6.92
CA PHE A 106 2.11 1.84 8.09
C PHE A 106 1.66 0.63 8.91
N ILE A 107 0.35 0.46 9.07
CA ILE A 107 -0.25 -0.71 9.71
C ILE A 107 0.09 -1.98 8.95
N SER A 108 -0.06 -2.01 7.62
CA SER A 108 0.27 -3.19 6.80
C SER A 108 1.74 -3.60 6.90
N ILE A 109 2.67 -2.63 6.93
CA ILE A 109 4.10 -2.90 7.12
C ILE A 109 4.32 -3.49 8.52
N VAL A 110 3.78 -2.87 9.56
CA VAL A 110 3.94 -3.32 10.95
C VAL A 110 3.38 -4.73 11.12
N VAL A 111 2.18 -5.01 10.60
CA VAL A 111 1.57 -6.36 10.64
C VAL A 111 2.44 -7.37 9.92
N ASN A 112 2.97 -7.04 8.74
CA ASN A 112 3.87 -7.93 8.03
C ASN A 112 5.18 -8.19 8.80
N GLN A 113 5.77 -7.15 9.40
CA GLN A 113 6.98 -7.31 10.22
C GLN A 113 6.71 -8.19 11.45
N ILE A 114 5.54 -8.03 12.07
CA ILE A 114 5.07 -8.87 13.18
C ILE A 114 4.88 -10.31 12.70
N GLN A 115 4.27 -10.55 11.53
CA GLN A 115 4.13 -11.90 10.98
C GLN A 115 5.49 -12.54 10.68
N VAL A 116 6.43 -11.81 10.09
CA VAL A 116 7.79 -12.31 9.84
C VAL A 116 8.52 -12.63 11.16
N ALA A 117 8.33 -11.82 12.20
CA ALA A 117 8.93 -12.03 13.51
C ALA A 117 8.27 -13.18 14.29
N LEU A 118 6.95 -13.37 14.14
CA LEU A 118 6.18 -14.42 14.79
C LEU A 118 6.25 -15.76 14.04
N THR A 119 6.75 -15.79 12.79
CA THR A 119 6.95 -17.05 12.08
C THR A 119 8.15 -17.76 12.72
N PRO A 120 7.95 -18.86 13.47
CA PRO A 120 9.05 -19.56 14.09
C PRO A 120 9.97 -20.13 12.99
N VAL A 121 11.27 -20.00 13.22
CA VAL A 121 12.38 -20.43 12.33
C VAL A 121 12.25 -21.89 11.84
N ALA A 122 11.42 -22.71 12.49
CA ALA A 122 11.14 -24.10 12.14
C ALA A 122 10.64 -24.33 10.69
N LYS A 123 9.97 -23.36 10.05
CA LYS A 123 9.48 -23.52 8.66
C LYS A 123 10.52 -23.13 7.59
N ARG A 124 11.71 -22.61 7.97
CA ARG A 124 12.78 -22.22 7.02
C ARG A 124 13.63 -23.38 6.49
N ARG A 125 13.52 -24.60 7.06
CA ARG A 125 14.36 -25.75 6.69
C ARG A 125 13.68 -26.79 5.79
N GLN A 126 12.41 -26.62 5.41
CA GLN A 126 11.66 -27.63 4.64
C GLN A 126 11.32 -27.23 3.19
N ASN A 127 11.84 -26.10 2.69
CA ASN A 127 11.70 -25.69 1.29
C ASN A 127 13.06 -25.39 0.67
#